data_AF-A0A837NA04-F1
#
_entry.id   AF-A0A837NA04-F1
#
_cell.length_a   1.000
_cell.length_b   1.000
_cell.length_c   1.000
_cell.angle_alpha   90.00
_cell.angle_beta   90.00
_cell.angle_gamma   90.00
#
_symmetry.space_group_name_H-M   'P 1'
#
loop_
_entity.id
_entity.type
_entity.pdbx_description
1 polymer ?
#
loop_
_entity_poly.entity_id
_entity_poly.type
_entity_poly.pdbx_seq_one_letter_code
_entity_poly.pdbx_strand_id
1 'polypeptide(L)'
;MRETLQQKTAFAWVLLITCCLLFIPLVAMQFSNEVRWALADFVIMGALLLVVGSSLILLARKLSKKQFQLAAIVVLLGFIYVWVELAVGVFFSLGS
;
A
#
# COMPACT_ATOMS: atom_id res chain seq x y z
N MET A 1 7.32 -19.57 -4.19
CA MET A 1 7.00 -18.12 -4.06
C MET A 1 5.85 -17.62 -4.95
N ARG A 2 5.56 -18.21 -6.13
CA ARG A 2 4.36 -17.84 -6.92
C ARG A 2 3.06 -18.49 -6.41
N GLU A 3 3.15 -19.63 -5.74
CA GLU A 3 2.00 -20.38 -5.24
C GLU A 3 1.22 -19.62 -4.16
N THR A 4 1.89 -18.82 -3.33
CA THR A 4 1.25 -18.03 -2.26
C THR A 4 0.36 -16.91 -2.81
N LEU A 5 0.61 -16.42 -4.03
CA LEU A 5 -0.19 -15.36 -4.70
C LEU A 5 -1.43 -15.91 -5.44
N GLN A 6 -1.46 -17.22 -5.71
CA GLN A 6 -2.53 -17.87 -6.47
C GLN A 6 -3.69 -18.34 -5.60
N GLN A 7 -3.48 -18.56 -4.30
CA GLN A 7 -4.50 -19.03 -3.37
C GLN A 7 -5.47 -17.91 -2.94
N LYS A 8 -6.70 -18.27 -2.54
CA LYS A 8 -7.69 -17.32 -1.97
C LYS A 8 -7.14 -16.59 -0.74
N THR A 9 -6.19 -17.21 -0.04
CA THR A 9 -5.48 -16.66 1.13
C THR A 9 -4.62 -15.45 0.80
N ALA A 10 -4.22 -15.22 -0.46
CA ALA A 10 -3.37 -14.09 -0.85
C ALA A 10 -3.99 -12.72 -0.47
N PHE A 11 -5.30 -12.57 -0.63
CA PHE A 11 -6.00 -11.35 -0.24
C PHE A 11 -6.08 -11.19 1.28
N ALA A 12 -6.22 -12.29 2.02
CA ALA A 12 -6.19 -12.26 3.47
C ALA A 12 -4.80 -11.84 3.99
N TRP A 13 -3.73 -12.32 3.35
CA TRP A 13 -2.37 -11.87 3.65
C TRP A 13 -2.16 -10.39 3.38
N VAL A 14 -2.69 -9.85 2.26
CA VAL A 14 -2.63 -8.42 1.99
C VAL A 14 -3.36 -7.61 3.07
N LEU A 15 -4.57 -8.02 3.45
CA LEU A 15 -5.32 -7.38 4.54
C LEU A 15 -4.55 -7.41 5.87
N LEU A 16 -3.95 -8.55 6.21
CA LEU A 16 -3.18 -8.71 7.43
C LEU A 16 -1.93 -7.83 7.43
N ILE A 17 -1.19 -7.79 6.32
CA ILE A 17 -0.01 -6.93 6.16
C ILE A 17 -0.41 -5.46 6.23
N THR A 18 -1.48 -5.03 5.55
CA THR A 18 -1.98 -3.66 5.62
C THR A 18 -2.35 -3.28 7.05
N CYS A 19 -3.05 -4.16 7.78
CA CYS A 19 -3.40 -3.94 9.17
C CYS A 19 -2.14 -3.80 10.04
N CYS A 20 -1.20 -4.75 9.95
CA CYS A 20 0.07 -4.69 10.67
C CYS A 20 0.86 -3.41 10.37
N LEU A 21 0.85 -2.94 9.12
CA LEU A 21 1.57 -1.73 8.73
C LEU A 21 0.92 -0.47 9.31
N LEU A 22 -0.41 -0.39 9.35
CA LEU A 22 -1.15 0.70 9.98
C LEU A 22 -1.10 0.66 11.52
N PHE A 23 -0.83 -0.50 12.11
CA PHE A 23 -0.57 -0.60 13.55
C PHE A 23 0.69 0.17 13.97
N ILE A 24 1.68 0.30 13.08
CA ILE A 24 2.92 1.05 13.36
C ILE A 24 2.63 2.51 13.73
N PRO A 25 1.98 3.33 12.87
CA PRO A 25 1.64 4.70 13.22
C PRO A 25 0.65 4.77 14.38
N LEU A 26 -0.32 3.85 14.46
CA LEU A 26 -1.29 3.85 15.57
C LEU A 26 -0.60 3.70 16.94
N VAL A 27 0.36 2.79 17.03
CA VAL A 27 1.17 2.58 18.23
C VAL A 27 2.13 3.76 18.43
N ALA A 28 2.78 4.26 17.38
CA ALA A 28 3.70 5.41 17.48
C ALA A 28 3.02 6.67 18.03
N MET A 29 1.77 6.93 17.65
CA MET A 29 0.96 8.04 18.18
C MET A 29 0.70 7.93 19.70
N GLN A 30 0.80 6.74 20.29
CA GLN A 30 0.66 6.56 21.74
C GLN A 30 1.92 6.93 22.51
N PHE A 31 3.09 6.90 21.84
CA PHE A 31 4.39 7.17 22.46
C PHE A 31 4.97 8.53 22.12
N SER A 32 4.53 9.16 21.03
CA SER A 32 5.07 10.44 20.57
C SER A 32 4.00 11.31 19.94
N ASN A 33 4.11 12.62 20.18
CA ASN A 33 3.28 13.65 19.56
C ASN A 33 3.83 14.12 18.20
N GLU A 34 4.98 13.58 17.76
CA GLU A 34 5.61 13.85 16.45
C GLU A 34 4.84 13.19 15.31
N VAL A 35 4.28 12.01 15.56
CA VAL A 35 3.43 11.30 14.60
C VAL A 35 1.99 11.69 14.89
N ARG A 36 1.34 12.41 13.98
CA ARG A 36 -0.06 12.84 14.14
C ARG A 36 -0.85 12.53 12.89
N TRP A 37 -1.33 11.29 12.80
CA TRP A 37 -2.22 10.87 11.71
C TRP A 37 -3.67 11.06 12.15
N ALA A 38 -4.47 11.75 11.34
CA ALA A 38 -5.91 11.78 11.50
C ALA A 38 -6.52 10.44 11.07
N LEU A 39 -7.77 10.18 11.47
CA LEU A 39 -8.50 8.99 11.05
C LEU A 39 -8.57 8.86 9.51
N ALA A 40 -8.65 10.00 8.81
CA ALA A 40 -8.62 10.05 7.35
C ALA A 40 -7.32 9.46 6.77
N ASP A 41 -6.15 9.74 7.38
CA ASP A 41 -4.86 9.21 6.92
C ASP A 41 -4.80 7.69 7.00
N PHE A 42 -5.33 7.12 8.09
CA PHE A 42 -5.43 5.66 8.24
C PHE A 42 -6.31 5.03 7.16
N VAL A 43 -7.45 5.66 6.86
CA VAL A 43 -8.38 5.16 5.83
C VAL A 43 -7.76 5.28 4.44
N ILE A 44 -7.15 6.42 4.12
CA ILE A 44 -6.52 6.69 2.82
C ILE A 44 -5.33 5.75 2.60
N MET A 45 -4.42 5.65 3.58
CA MET A 45 -3.27 4.75 3.51
C MET A 45 -3.72 3.28 3.46
N GLY A 46 -4.71 2.90 4.25
CA GLY A 46 -5.28 1.56 4.21
C GLY A 46 -5.84 1.20 2.84
N ALA A 47 -6.66 2.08 2.26
CA ALA A 47 -7.21 1.91 0.92
C ALA A 47 -6.09 1.82 -0.14
N LEU A 48 -5.09 2.70 -0.05
CA LEU A 48 -3.96 2.73 -0.98
C LEU A 48 -3.17 1.41 -0.96
N LEU A 49 -2.84 0.90 0.23
CA LEU A 49 -2.14 -0.38 0.39
C LEU A 49 -2.97 -1.57 -0.14
N LEU A 50 -4.28 -1.58 0.12
CA LEU A 50 -5.16 -2.63 -0.38
C LEU A 50 -5.28 -2.62 -1.91
N VAL A 51 -5.38 -1.44 -2.52
CA VAL A 51 -5.43 -1.29 -3.98
C VAL A 51 -4.13 -1.79 -4.61
N VAL A 52 -2.99 -1.41 -4.06
CA VAL A 52 -1.67 -1.84 -4.56
C VAL A 52 -1.48 -3.35 -4.39
N GLY A 53 -1.70 -3.87 -3.19
CA GLY A 53 -1.55 -5.31 -2.91
C GLY A 53 -2.48 -6.16 -3.77
N SER A 54 -3.74 -5.76 -3.91
CA SER A 54 -4.72 -6.45 -4.77
C SER A 54 -4.33 -6.39 -6.24
N SER A 55 -3.87 -5.23 -6.72
CA SER A 55 -3.41 -5.06 -8.10
C SER A 55 -2.23 -5.98 -8.41
N LEU A 56 -1.24 -6.07 -7.50
CA LEU A 56 -0.10 -6.97 -7.65
C LEU A 56 -0.54 -8.44 -7.69
N ILE A 57 -1.49 -8.87 -6.85
CA ILE A 57 -2.05 -10.23 -6.91
C ILE A 57 -2.70 -10.50 -8.27
N LEU A 58 -3.54 -9.58 -8.75
CA LEU A 58 -4.25 -9.73 -10.02
C LEU A 58 -3.29 -9.76 -11.21
N LEU A 59 -2.28 -8.88 -11.22
CA LEU A 59 -1.23 -8.84 -12.23
C LEU A 59 -0.39 -10.12 -12.19
N ALA A 60 -0.05 -10.64 -11.02
CA ALA A 60 0.70 -11.88 -10.87
C ALA A 60 -0.06 -13.10 -11.43
N ARG A 61 -1.41 -13.06 -11.41
CA ARG A 61 -2.26 -14.12 -11.96
C ARG A 61 -2.43 -14.04 -13.48
N LYS A 62 -2.45 -12.84 -14.05
CA LYS A 62 -2.70 -12.64 -15.50
C LYS A 62 -1.44 -12.56 -16.35
N LEU A 63 -0.32 -12.09 -15.79
CA LEU A 63 0.88 -11.77 -16.56
C LEU A 63 1.96 -12.85 -16.47
N SER A 64 2.73 -12.99 -17.55
CA SER A 64 3.96 -13.77 -17.55
C SER A 64 5.01 -13.18 -16.60
N LYS A 65 6.04 -13.96 -16.23
CA LYS A 65 7.04 -13.53 -15.25
C LYS A 65 7.72 -12.19 -15.57
N LYS A 66 8.12 -11.99 -16.83
CA LYS A 66 8.78 -10.75 -17.27
C LYS A 66 7.82 -9.56 -17.26
N GLN A 67 6.59 -9.74 -17.76
CA GLN A 67 5.57 -8.69 -17.79
C GLN A 67 5.13 -8.29 -16.37
N PHE A 68 4.98 -9.26 -15.46
CA PHE A 68 4.67 -9.00 -14.06
C PHE A 68 5.75 -8.14 -13.39
N GLN A 69 7.04 -8.42 -13.62
CA GLN A 69 8.12 -7.63 -13.03
C GLN A 69 8.02 -6.15 -13.44
N LEU A 70 7.79 -5.88 -14.73
CA LEU A 70 7.63 -4.52 -15.22
C LEU A 70 6.37 -3.86 -14.64
N ALA A 71 5.23 -4.56 -14.66
CA ALA A 71 3.97 -4.04 -14.12
C ALA A 71 4.06 -3.76 -12.62
N ALA A 72 4.75 -4.60 -11.86
CA ALA A 72 4.96 -4.41 -10.43
C ALA A 72 5.79 -3.14 -10.16
N ILE A 73 6.84 -2.89 -10.95
CA ILE A 73 7.64 -1.65 -10.81
C ILE A 73 6.75 -0.43 -11.06
N VAL A 74 5.94 -0.43 -12.12
CA VAL A 74 5.02 0.68 -12.43
C VAL A 74 4.02 0.92 -11.30
N VAL A 75 3.41 -0.14 -10.77
CA VAL A 75 2.46 -0.04 -9.65
C VAL A 75 3.15 0.51 -8.40
N LEU A 76 4.36 0.05 -8.08
CA LEU A 76 5.10 0.53 -6.92
C LEU A 76 5.55 1.99 -7.07
N LEU A 77 5.97 2.39 -8.27
CA LEU A 77 6.29 3.80 -8.55
C LEU A 77 5.05 4.69 -8.42
N GLY A 78 3.90 4.24 -8.94
CA GLY A 78 2.63 4.94 -8.77
C GLY A 78 2.22 5.04 -7.30
N PHE A 79 2.39 3.97 -6.52
CA PHE A 79 2.16 3.97 -5.08
C PHE A 79 3.00 5.03 -4.35
N ILE A 80 4.32 5.03 -4.60
CA ILE A 80 5.23 5.99 -3.96
C ILE A 80 4.86 7.41 -4.37
N TYR A 81 4.56 7.64 -5.66
CA TYR A 81 4.14 8.94 -6.15
C TYR A 81 2.89 9.45 -5.43
N VAL A 82 1.82 8.64 -5.40
CA VAL A 82 0.56 9.01 -4.74
C VAL A 82 0.78 9.21 -3.25
N TRP A 83 1.58 8.38 -2.60
CA TRP A 83 1.86 8.52 -1.18
C TRP A 83 2.63 9.81 -0.86
N VAL A 84 3.69 10.11 -1.61
CA VAL A 84 4.47 11.34 -1.45
C VAL A 84 3.60 12.56 -1.71
N GLU A 85 2.73 12.52 -2.72
CA GLU A 85 1.83 13.64 -3.02
C GLU A 85 0.81 13.85 -1.90
N LEU A 86 0.28 12.79 -1.30
CA LEU A 86 -0.64 12.89 -0.17
C LEU A 86 0.05 13.29 1.14
N ALA A 87 1.30 12.88 1.35
CA ALA A 87 2.03 13.14 2.59
C ALA A 87 2.75 14.50 2.60
N VAL A 88 3.26 14.93 1.44
CA VAL A 88 4.14 16.11 1.32
C VAL A 88 3.57 17.15 0.36
N GLY A 89 2.69 16.78 -0.58
CA GLY A 89 2.08 17.73 -1.51
C GLY A 89 3.08 18.35 -2.49
N VAL A 90 4.02 17.55 -3.01
CA VAL A 90 5.19 18.05 -3.76
C VAL A 90 4.80 18.74 -5.08
N PHE A 91 3.80 18.23 -5.80
CA PHE A 91 3.49 18.70 -7.15
C PHE A 91 2.24 19.56 -7.23
N PHE A 92 1.16 19.12 -6.58
CA PHE A 92 -0.15 19.77 -6.64
C PHE A 92 -0.59 20.34 -5.29
N SER A 93 0.26 20.23 -4.26
CA SER A 93 -0.08 20.63 -2.88
C SER A 93 -1.36 19.95 -2.38
N LEU A 94 -1.56 18.69 -2.75
CA LEU A 94 -2.67 17.86 -2.25
C LEU A 94 -2.46 17.39 -0.81
N GLY A 95 -1.21 17.43 -0.32
CA GLY A 95 -0.87 17.11 1.05
C GLY A 95 -1.36 18.18 2.02
N SER A 96 -1.96 17.74 3.13
CA SER A 96 -2.48 18.57 4.22
C SER A 96 -1.47 18.74 5.35
#